data_AF-A0A382PH82-F1
#
_entry.id   AF-A0A382PH82-F1
#
_cell.length_a   1.000
_cell.length_b   1.000
_cell.length_c   1.000
_cell.angle_alpha   90.00
_cell.angle_beta   90.00
_cell.angle_gamma   90.00
#
_symmetry.space_group_name_H-M   'P 1'
#
loop_
_entity.id
_entity.type
_entity.pdbx_description
1 polymer ?
#
loop_
_entity_poly.entity_id
_entity_poly.type
_entity_poly.pdbx_seq_one_letter_code
_entity_poly.pdbx_strand_id
1 'polypeptide(L)'
;NVEDVCGVCDGGNTECGSFSIGTVTASTIEVLYSSLNDIGGAQFSIPGITYNGGNCGSGGDAGAAGFSVSCGSSGVIMVFSLSGDDIAAGSGVFTVIDYTDTDGGDEACLSGLIVSDPNAAQIPMGAGACGSFPASISTQLGLSLNADGNLDITYDSSEDIYGFQFDIPADLPGITITSGSGGDAGSLGFDVSVGSNLSYSTILGFSMQNAAIPAGSGILTTLEYCGSGDACFNNVIISDETGGEISSEGGDCAALPVYDEDVDADGICDHIDDCIGALDACGVCNGSGIPAGECDCFGNVEDCNGLCGGSATDLGCGCGNPAAQPDHDCSGNCTAADVEWAGD
;
A
#
# COMPACT_ATOMS: atom_id res chain seq x y z
N ASN A 1 10.55 61.91 -12.68
CA ASN A 1 10.98 60.51 -12.66
C ASN A 1 11.94 60.38 -11.52
N VAL A 2 11.44 59.89 -10.40
CA VAL A 2 12.26 59.51 -9.25
C VAL A 2 12.40 57.99 -9.37
N GLU A 3 13.62 57.48 -9.37
CA GLU A 3 13.86 56.03 -9.27
C GLU A 3 13.35 55.54 -7.91
N ASP A 4 12.72 54.37 -7.88
CA ASP A 4 12.38 53.71 -6.63
C ASP A 4 13.63 53.15 -5.93
N VAL A 5 13.43 52.54 -4.76
CA VAL A 5 14.50 51.92 -3.97
C VAL A 5 15.20 50.76 -4.69
N CYS A 6 14.64 50.27 -5.79
CA CYS A 6 15.18 49.22 -6.64
C CYS A 6 15.85 49.77 -7.92
N GLY A 7 15.94 51.09 -8.08
CA GLY A 7 16.51 51.73 -9.27
C GLY A 7 15.56 51.75 -10.48
N VAL A 8 14.26 51.47 -10.30
CA VAL A 8 13.27 51.48 -11.38
C VAL A 8 12.55 52.83 -11.43
N CYS A 9 12.59 53.50 -12.58
CA CYS A 9 11.85 54.74 -12.80
C CYS A 9 10.33 54.50 -12.72
N ASP A 10 9.65 55.22 -11.82
CA ASP A 10 8.20 55.10 -11.58
C ASP A 10 7.75 53.67 -11.14
N GLY A 11 8.68 52.89 -10.56
CA GLY A 11 8.41 51.56 -10.03
C GLY A 11 7.57 51.57 -8.76
N GLY A 12 6.82 50.48 -8.53
CA GLY A 12 6.02 50.28 -7.34
C GLY A 12 6.86 49.65 -6.23
N ASN A 13 7.48 50.49 -5.39
CA ASN A 13 8.40 50.23 -4.27
C ASN A 13 8.08 49.05 -3.32
N THR A 14 7.96 47.81 -3.80
CA THR A 14 7.55 46.70 -2.92
C THR A 14 8.66 45.67 -2.75
N GLU A 15 9.27 45.16 -3.81
CA GLU A 15 10.36 44.17 -3.72
C GLU A 15 11.34 44.32 -4.90
N CYS A 16 12.65 44.35 -4.61
CA CYS A 16 13.73 44.44 -5.61
C CYS A 16 14.23 43.06 -6.07
N GLY A 17 13.53 42.01 -5.66
CA GLY A 17 13.93 40.63 -5.87
C GLY A 17 13.30 39.69 -4.84
N SER A 18 13.68 38.41 -4.88
CA SER A 18 13.21 37.39 -3.95
C SER A 18 14.29 36.38 -3.61
N PHE A 19 14.13 35.74 -2.45
CA PHE A 19 14.87 34.54 -2.06
C PHE A 19 13.89 33.39 -1.88
N SER A 20 14.23 32.19 -2.32
CA SER A 20 13.39 31.00 -2.15
C SER A 20 14.23 29.78 -1.82
N ILE A 21 13.57 28.72 -1.35
CA ILE A 21 14.20 27.41 -1.23
C ILE A 21 14.11 26.68 -2.58
N GLY A 22 15.22 26.08 -2.99
CA GLY A 22 15.33 25.22 -4.16
C GLY A 22 15.28 23.75 -3.78
N THR A 23 16.27 22.99 -4.23
CA THR A 23 16.39 21.56 -3.92
C THR A 23 16.66 21.33 -2.43
N VAL A 24 15.89 20.44 -1.81
CA VAL A 24 16.13 19.95 -0.44
C VAL A 24 16.48 18.47 -0.52
N THR A 25 17.62 18.10 0.06
CA THR A 25 18.05 16.70 0.23
C THR A 25 17.99 16.33 1.71
N ALA A 26 18.35 15.10 2.07
CA ALA A 26 18.41 14.65 3.47
C ALA A 26 19.46 15.38 4.34
N SER A 27 20.34 16.21 3.75
CA SER A 27 21.39 16.93 4.51
C SER A 27 21.71 18.32 3.99
N THR A 28 21.17 18.72 2.83
CA THR A 28 21.43 20.03 2.24
C THR A 28 20.15 20.72 1.77
N ILE A 29 20.13 22.05 1.88
CA ILE A 29 19.07 22.92 1.39
C ILE A 29 19.68 23.96 0.45
N GLU A 30 19.20 24.03 -0.77
CA GLU A 30 19.59 25.04 -1.74
C GLU A 30 18.80 26.33 -1.51
N VAL A 31 19.49 27.46 -1.37
CA VAL A 31 18.88 28.79 -1.28
C VAL A 31 19.07 29.50 -2.61
N LEU A 32 17.97 29.87 -3.24
CA LEU A 32 17.95 30.59 -4.52
C LEU A 32 17.71 32.08 -4.30
N TYR A 33 18.22 32.91 -5.20
CA TYR A 33 17.93 34.33 -5.22
C TYR A 33 17.62 34.83 -6.64
N SER A 34 16.88 35.93 -6.70
CA SER A 34 16.70 36.77 -7.88
C SER A 34 16.73 38.21 -7.43
N SER A 35 17.70 39.00 -7.86
CA SER A 35 17.93 40.38 -7.41
C SER A 35 18.19 41.31 -8.58
N LEU A 36 17.62 42.52 -8.53
CA LEU A 36 17.92 43.61 -9.46
C LEU A 36 19.16 44.42 -9.05
N ASN A 37 19.65 44.22 -7.83
CA ASN A 37 20.78 44.96 -7.24
C ASN A 37 21.87 43.99 -6.78
N ASP A 38 23.11 44.50 -6.70
CA ASP A 38 24.21 43.75 -6.13
C ASP A 38 23.97 43.52 -4.63
N ILE A 39 24.36 42.36 -4.12
CA ILE A 39 24.12 41.95 -2.74
C ILE A 39 25.44 42.00 -1.98
N GLY A 40 25.48 42.80 -0.91
CA GLY A 40 26.61 42.88 0.03
C GLY A 40 26.49 41.92 1.23
N GLY A 41 25.31 41.34 1.46
CA GLY A 41 25.09 40.34 2.51
C GLY A 41 23.62 39.98 2.71
N ALA A 42 23.39 38.86 3.39
CA ALA A 42 22.05 38.41 3.73
C ALA A 42 22.00 37.77 5.13
N GLN A 43 20.85 37.90 5.79
CA GLN A 43 20.50 37.23 7.03
C GLN A 43 19.11 36.61 6.89
N PHE A 44 18.94 35.36 7.31
CA PHE A 44 17.65 34.68 7.34
C PHE A 44 17.71 33.50 8.33
N SER A 45 16.58 32.86 8.55
CA SER A 45 16.46 31.62 9.32
C SER A 45 15.63 30.62 8.52
N ILE A 46 15.93 29.33 8.69
CA ILE A 46 15.07 28.24 8.23
C ILE A 46 14.58 27.55 9.51
N PRO A 47 13.33 27.78 9.93
CA PRO A 47 12.76 27.11 11.10
C PRO A 47 12.64 25.59 10.87
N GLY A 48 12.74 24.81 11.95
CA GLY A 48 12.53 23.36 11.89
C GLY A 48 13.73 22.55 11.42
N ILE A 49 14.93 23.13 11.34
CA ILE A 49 16.18 22.39 11.09
C ILE A 49 17.23 22.66 12.16
N THR A 50 18.05 21.64 12.39
CA THR A 50 19.25 21.71 13.23
C THR A 50 20.50 21.79 12.37
N TYR A 51 21.45 22.67 12.75
CA TYR A 51 22.70 22.90 12.01
C TYR A 51 23.90 22.24 12.72
N ASN A 52 24.92 21.86 11.96
CA ASN A 52 26.21 21.37 12.49
C ASN A 52 27.02 22.42 13.29
N GLY A 53 26.57 23.67 13.31
CA GLY A 53 27.20 24.80 14.01
C GLY A 53 28.41 25.39 13.28
N GLY A 54 28.71 26.67 13.54
CA GLY A 54 29.83 27.37 12.93
C GLY A 54 29.56 27.74 11.47
N ASN A 55 30.20 27.04 10.53
CA ASN A 55 29.99 27.22 9.09
C ASN A 55 29.01 26.17 8.59
N CYS A 56 27.79 26.60 8.28
CA CYS A 56 26.66 25.72 7.97
C CYS A 56 26.24 25.81 6.50
N GLY A 57 27.10 26.33 5.64
CA GLY A 57 26.80 26.40 4.23
C GLY A 57 28.02 26.80 3.42
N SER A 58 27.96 26.49 2.13
CA SER A 58 28.96 26.89 1.14
C SER A 58 28.41 26.72 -0.27
N GLY A 59 29.20 27.13 -1.27
CA GLY A 59 28.82 27.01 -2.68
C GLY A 59 27.90 28.13 -3.16
N GLY A 60 27.32 27.95 -4.34
CA GLY A 60 26.56 28.99 -5.03
C GLY A 60 27.40 30.21 -5.39
N ASP A 61 26.71 31.30 -5.74
CA ASP A 61 27.30 32.59 -6.08
C ASP A 61 27.95 33.25 -4.87
N ALA A 62 27.44 33.01 -3.65
CA ALA A 62 28.08 33.46 -2.41
C ALA A 62 29.46 32.81 -2.24
N GLY A 63 29.56 31.49 -2.39
CA GLY A 63 30.84 30.78 -2.32
C GLY A 63 31.82 31.23 -3.42
N ALA A 64 31.32 31.46 -4.65
CA ALA A 64 32.14 31.94 -5.77
C ALA A 64 32.67 33.37 -5.54
N ALA A 65 31.87 34.24 -4.89
CA ALA A 65 32.24 35.59 -4.50
C ALA A 65 33.07 35.66 -3.21
N GLY A 66 33.35 34.53 -2.55
CA GLY A 66 34.18 34.47 -1.34
C GLY A 66 33.44 34.80 -0.03
N PHE A 67 32.11 34.75 -0.03
CA PHE A 67 31.31 34.95 1.18
C PHE A 67 31.43 33.74 2.12
N SER A 68 31.31 34.02 3.42
CA SER A 68 31.23 33.01 4.48
C SER A 68 29.77 32.86 4.93
N VAL A 69 29.36 31.62 5.27
CA VAL A 69 28.00 31.30 5.72
C VAL A 69 28.05 30.81 7.17
N SER A 70 27.66 31.66 8.10
CA SER A 70 27.70 31.37 9.54
C SER A 70 26.32 31.13 10.10
N CYS A 71 26.16 30.03 10.85
CA CYS A 71 24.94 29.76 11.60
C CYS A 71 25.17 30.00 13.10
N GLY A 72 24.39 30.92 13.66
CA GLY A 72 24.30 31.11 15.09
C GLY A 72 23.51 29.99 15.77
N SER A 73 23.79 29.75 17.05
CA SER A 73 23.03 28.80 17.89
C SER A 73 21.55 29.17 18.07
N SER A 74 21.15 30.37 17.63
CA SER A 74 19.77 30.84 17.61
C SER A 74 19.02 30.53 16.30
N GLY A 75 19.64 29.76 15.39
CA GLY A 75 19.05 29.42 14.08
C GLY A 75 19.08 30.55 13.05
N VAL A 76 19.87 31.60 13.31
CA VAL A 76 20.08 32.71 12.37
C VAL A 76 21.28 32.39 11.50
N ILE A 77 21.07 32.43 10.20
CA ILE A 77 22.05 32.24 9.14
C ILE A 77 22.48 33.63 8.68
N MET A 78 23.80 33.86 8.63
CA MET A 78 24.40 35.08 8.11
C MET A 78 25.34 34.73 6.97
N VAL A 79 25.14 35.38 5.82
CA VAL A 79 25.98 35.26 4.64
C VAL A 79 26.65 36.61 4.41
N PHE A 80 27.96 36.68 4.58
CA PHE A 80 28.72 37.93 4.58
C PHE A 80 30.11 37.77 3.96
N SER A 81 30.65 38.86 3.41
CA SER A 81 32.04 38.96 2.99
C SER A 81 32.87 39.76 4.02
N LEU A 82 34.06 39.26 4.36
CA LEU A 82 35.03 39.99 5.21
C LEU A 82 35.96 40.89 4.39
N SER A 83 36.06 40.65 3.08
CA SER A 83 36.85 41.42 2.11
C SER A 83 36.07 42.58 1.52
N GLY A 84 34.75 42.63 1.75
CA GLY A 84 33.86 43.63 1.15
C GLY A 84 33.50 43.31 -0.30
N ASP A 85 33.58 42.04 -0.70
CA ASP A 85 33.11 41.56 -2.00
C ASP A 85 31.57 41.61 -2.07
N ASP A 86 31.05 41.69 -3.28
CA ASP A 86 29.62 41.72 -3.58
C ASP A 86 29.22 40.59 -4.54
N ILE A 87 27.96 40.18 -4.48
CA ILE A 87 27.34 39.26 -5.43
C ILE A 87 26.55 40.09 -6.44
N ALA A 88 26.90 40.01 -7.71
CA ALA A 88 26.27 40.80 -8.75
C ALA A 88 24.75 40.54 -8.87
N ALA A 89 24.01 41.57 -9.29
CA ALA A 89 22.61 41.45 -9.66
C ALA A 89 22.39 40.33 -10.70
N GLY A 90 21.30 39.59 -10.54
CA GLY A 90 21.02 38.38 -11.31
C GLY A 90 20.17 37.39 -10.53
N SER A 91 20.12 36.16 -11.03
CA SER A 91 19.46 35.05 -10.35
C SER A 91 20.31 33.79 -10.40
N GLY A 92 20.20 32.96 -9.37
CA GLY A 92 21.03 31.79 -9.23
C GLY A 92 20.89 31.12 -7.88
N VAL A 93 21.83 30.21 -7.62
CA VAL A 93 21.99 29.58 -6.31
C VAL A 93 22.78 30.53 -5.45
N PHE A 94 22.14 31.09 -4.42
CA PHE A 94 22.81 31.99 -3.50
C PHE A 94 23.86 31.24 -2.68
N THR A 95 23.43 30.17 -2.00
CA THR A 95 24.28 29.26 -1.23
C THR A 95 23.57 27.93 -1.01
N VAL A 96 24.32 26.90 -0.63
CA VAL A 96 23.77 25.64 -0.10
C VAL A 96 24.00 25.61 1.41
N ILE A 97 22.97 25.24 2.17
CA ILE A 97 22.97 25.13 3.63
C ILE A 97 23.05 23.66 4.02
N ASP A 98 24.00 23.32 4.88
CA ASP A 98 24.17 22.01 5.49
C ASP A 98 23.38 21.95 6.81
N TYR A 99 22.57 20.91 6.98
CA TYR A 99 21.78 20.66 8.18
C TYR A 99 21.91 19.18 8.60
N THR A 100 21.55 18.87 9.85
CA THR A 100 21.73 17.53 10.42
C THR A 100 20.43 16.82 10.77
N ASP A 101 19.39 17.58 11.03
CA ASP A 101 18.12 17.05 11.50
C ASP A 101 17.00 18.03 11.21
N THR A 102 15.77 17.53 11.18
CA THR A 102 14.56 18.34 11.13
C THR A 102 13.77 18.13 12.41
N ASP A 103 13.05 19.16 12.85
CA ASP A 103 12.15 19.04 14.02
C ASP A 103 10.81 18.34 13.65
N GLY A 104 10.81 17.52 12.59
CA GLY A 104 9.62 16.86 12.06
C GLY A 104 8.71 17.76 11.20
N GLY A 105 9.25 18.84 10.63
CA GLY A 105 8.53 19.67 9.67
C GLY A 105 8.65 19.12 8.24
N ASP A 106 7.58 19.22 7.45
CA ASP A 106 7.55 18.73 6.06
C ASP A 106 8.16 19.70 5.04
N GLU A 107 8.34 20.98 5.42
CA GLU A 107 8.82 22.03 4.52
C GLU A 107 9.90 22.92 5.16
N ALA A 108 10.91 23.27 4.37
CA ALA A 108 11.89 24.31 4.63
C ALA A 108 11.41 25.64 4.04
N CYS A 109 11.16 26.63 4.91
CA CYS A 109 10.76 27.98 4.52
C CYS A 109 11.76 29.02 5.06
N LEU A 110 12.04 30.06 4.26
CA LEU A 110 12.83 31.20 4.72
C LEU A 110 11.99 32.09 5.64
N SER A 111 12.57 32.51 6.77
CA SER A 111 11.97 33.46 7.71
C SER A 111 12.98 34.52 8.13
N GLY A 112 12.49 35.72 8.46
CA GLY A 112 13.33 36.82 8.93
C GLY A 112 14.37 37.29 7.90
N LEU A 113 14.04 37.22 6.60
CA LEU A 113 14.93 37.62 5.52
C LEU A 113 15.28 39.12 5.59
N ILE A 114 16.58 39.42 5.62
CA ILE A 114 17.16 40.75 5.53
C ILE A 114 18.31 40.67 4.53
N VAL A 115 18.31 41.52 3.52
CA VAL A 115 19.37 41.58 2.49
C VAL A 115 19.90 43.01 2.43
N SER A 116 21.20 43.17 2.23
CA SER A 116 21.84 44.47 2.09
C SER A 116 22.59 44.60 0.78
N ASP A 117 22.73 45.83 0.28
CA ASP A 117 23.62 46.19 -0.81
C ASP A 117 25.09 46.26 -0.34
N PRO A 118 26.07 46.48 -1.23
CA PRO A 118 27.49 46.61 -0.87
C PRO A 118 27.81 47.82 0.03
N ASN A 119 26.89 48.78 0.17
CA ASN A 119 27.03 49.95 1.04
C ASN A 119 26.30 49.78 2.38
N ALA A 120 25.85 48.57 2.71
CA ALA A 120 25.08 48.21 3.90
C ALA A 120 23.68 48.86 4.00
N ALA A 121 23.11 49.31 2.88
CA ALA A 121 21.71 49.71 2.79
C ALA A 121 20.83 48.47 2.58
N GLN A 122 19.70 48.39 3.30
CA GLN A 122 18.79 47.26 3.15
C GLN A 122 18.10 47.27 1.78
N ILE A 123 18.10 46.12 1.11
CA ILE A 123 17.35 45.85 -0.12
C ILE A 123 16.04 45.15 0.27
N PRO A 124 14.87 45.71 -0.09
CA PRO A 124 13.60 45.01 0.08
C PRO A 124 13.56 43.76 -0.81
N MET A 125 13.48 42.58 -0.20
CA MET A 125 13.41 41.29 -0.89
C MET A 125 12.20 40.49 -0.36
N GLY A 126 11.48 39.83 -1.27
CA GLY A 126 10.40 38.91 -0.90
C GLY A 126 10.92 37.53 -0.50
N ALA A 127 10.22 36.86 0.41
CA ALA A 127 10.38 35.43 0.63
C ALA A 127 9.51 34.67 -0.37
N GLY A 128 10.14 33.85 -1.21
CA GLY A 128 9.51 33.02 -2.24
C GLY A 128 9.09 31.65 -1.72
N ALA A 129 9.05 30.67 -2.62
CA ALA A 129 8.58 29.32 -2.33
C ALA A 129 9.42 28.60 -1.27
N CYS A 130 8.75 27.73 -0.49
CA CYS A 130 9.37 26.75 0.38
C CYS A 130 9.79 25.50 -0.42
N GLY A 131 10.70 24.70 0.14
CA GLY A 131 11.08 23.40 -0.40
C GLY A 131 10.64 22.30 0.55
N SER A 132 10.22 21.15 0.02
CA SER A 132 9.78 20.01 0.84
C SER A 132 10.96 19.15 1.26
N PHE A 133 11.02 18.73 2.52
CA PHE A 133 11.99 17.72 2.93
C PHE A 133 11.68 16.38 2.26
N PRO A 134 12.70 15.56 1.94
CA PRO A 134 12.44 14.18 1.56
C PRO A 134 11.74 13.47 2.74
N ALA A 135 10.78 12.61 2.44
CA ALA A 135 10.09 11.84 3.47
C ALA A 135 11.10 10.99 4.27
N SER A 136 11.11 11.16 5.59
CA SER A 136 11.86 10.28 6.49
C SER A 136 11.06 9.00 6.69
N ILE A 137 11.42 7.95 5.95
CA ILE A 137 10.76 6.63 6.03
C ILE A 137 11.55 5.77 7.03
N SER A 138 10.88 5.29 8.08
CA SER A 138 11.48 4.40 9.07
C SER A 138 11.58 2.96 8.56
N THR A 139 10.61 2.52 7.75
CA THR A 139 10.57 1.15 7.21
C THR A 139 10.24 1.15 5.72
N GLN A 140 11.15 0.58 4.91
CA GLN A 140 10.90 0.34 3.50
C GLN A 140 10.61 -1.15 3.27
N LEU A 141 9.51 -1.47 2.60
CA LEU A 141 9.21 -2.81 2.13
C LEU A 141 9.67 -3.00 0.69
N GLY A 142 9.98 -4.24 0.31
CA GLY A 142 10.33 -4.61 -1.06
C GLY A 142 9.69 -5.93 -1.47
N LEU A 143 9.59 -6.14 -2.78
CA LEU A 143 9.07 -7.35 -3.39
C LEU A 143 10.19 -8.06 -4.15
N SER A 144 10.36 -9.36 -3.91
CA SER A 144 11.36 -10.17 -4.61
C SER A 144 10.83 -11.56 -4.93
N LEU A 145 10.98 -12.03 -6.17
CA LEU A 145 10.69 -13.41 -6.52
C LEU A 145 11.83 -14.30 -6.07
N ASN A 146 11.51 -15.35 -5.32
CA ASN A 146 12.50 -16.32 -4.87
C ASN A 146 12.68 -17.48 -5.86
N ALA A 147 13.67 -18.33 -5.59
CA ALA A 147 14.02 -19.44 -6.48
C ALA A 147 12.93 -20.52 -6.59
N ASP A 148 12.03 -20.59 -5.61
CA ASP A 148 10.93 -21.54 -5.54
C ASP A 148 9.67 -21.01 -6.24
N GLY A 149 9.69 -19.77 -6.75
CA GLY A 149 8.57 -19.15 -7.46
C GLY A 149 7.62 -18.36 -6.56
N ASN A 150 7.89 -18.26 -5.26
CA ASN A 150 7.10 -17.48 -4.31
C ASN A 150 7.57 -16.02 -4.24
N LEU A 151 6.72 -15.15 -3.69
CA LEU A 151 6.97 -13.72 -3.55
C LEU A 151 7.47 -13.40 -2.13
N ASP A 152 8.77 -13.15 -1.99
CA ASP A 152 9.36 -12.67 -0.74
C ASP A 152 9.05 -11.19 -0.53
N ILE A 153 8.57 -10.87 0.66
CA ILE A 153 8.40 -9.51 1.16
C ILE A 153 9.67 -9.18 1.94
N THR A 154 10.50 -8.28 1.43
CA THR A 154 11.70 -7.82 2.12
C THR A 154 11.42 -6.57 2.93
N TYR A 155 12.21 -6.30 3.96
CA TYR A 155 12.15 -5.04 4.69
C TYR A 155 13.55 -4.48 4.96
N ASP A 156 13.64 -3.15 5.09
CA ASP A 156 14.75 -2.41 5.68
C ASP A 156 14.15 -1.39 6.65
N SER A 157 14.40 -1.56 7.95
CA SER A 157 13.79 -0.78 9.02
C SER A 157 14.81 -0.27 10.02
N SER A 158 14.70 1.01 10.39
CA SER A 158 15.46 1.61 11.49
C SER A 158 14.86 1.34 12.88
N GLU A 159 13.63 0.81 12.92
CA GLU A 159 12.86 0.54 14.13
C GLU A 159 12.32 -0.90 14.17
N ASP A 160 12.01 -1.38 15.37
CA ASP A 160 11.42 -2.70 15.58
C ASP A 160 9.96 -2.74 15.09
N ILE A 161 9.57 -3.80 14.38
CA ILE A 161 8.22 -3.96 13.81
C ILE A 161 7.40 -4.91 14.71
N TYR A 162 6.24 -4.44 15.18
CA TYR A 162 5.33 -5.22 16.03
C TYR A 162 4.09 -5.75 15.30
N GLY A 163 3.86 -5.25 14.09
CA GLY A 163 2.75 -5.62 13.23
C GLY A 163 2.90 -4.98 11.87
N PHE A 164 2.33 -5.62 10.86
CA PHE A 164 2.35 -5.11 9.50
C PHE A 164 1.03 -5.42 8.80
N GLN A 165 0.61 -4.50 7.94
CA GLN A 165 -0.48 -4.68 7.00
C GLN A 165 -0.08 -4.07 5.67
N PHE A 166 -0.42 -4.72 4.56
CA PHE A 166 -0.35 -4.13 3.23
C PHE A 166 -1.31 -4.86 2.30
N ASP A 167 -1.71 -4.17 1.24
CA ASP A 167 -2.55 -4.70 0.19
C ASP A 167 -1.72 -4.95 -1.07
N ILE A 168 -1.98 -6.07 -1.76
CA ILE A 168 -1.49 -6.32 -3.11
C ILE A 168 -2.70 -6.27 -4.05
N PRO A 169 -2.78 -5.29 -4.97
CA PRO A 169 -3.85 -5.22 -5.97
C PRO A 169 -3.89 -6.46 -6.85
N ALA A 170 -5.10 -6.91 -7.17
CA ALA A 170 -5.35 -8.02 -8.08
C ALA A 170 -5.79 -7.47 -9.45
N ASP A 171 -4.85 -6.92 -10.22
CA ASP A 171 -5.13 -6.41 -11.56
C ASP A 171 -5.26 -7.57 -12.57
N LEU A 172 -6.39 -7.65 -13.29
CA LEU A 172 -6.74 -8.79 -14.17
C LEU A 172 -5.70 -9.06 -15.29
N PRO A 173 -5.26 -10.32 -15.51
CA PRO A 173 -5.84 -11.59 -15.05
C PRO A 173 -5.64 -11.92 -13.56
N GLY A 174 -4.96 -11.06 -12.80
CA GLY A 174 -4.97 -11.05 -11.35
C GLY A 174 -3.83 -11.85 -10.73
N ILE A 175 -3.32 -11.35 -9.61
CA ILE A 175 -2.49 -12.10 -8.67
C ILE A 175 -3.41 -12.41 -7.49
N THR A 176 -3.59 -13.68 -7.18
CA THR A 176 -4.30 -14.11 -5.97
C THR A 176 -3.28 -14.58 -4.96
N ILE A 177 -3.21 -13.95 -3.79
CA ILE A 177 -2.33 -14.41 -2.71
C ILE A 177 -3.08 -15.51 -1.94
N THR A 178 -2.47 -16.70 -1.85
CA THR A 178 -3.09 -17.88 -1.23
C THR A 178 -2.64 -18.07 0.21
N SER A 179 -1.38 -17.77 0.50
CA SER A 179 -0.82 -17.90 1.85
C SER A 179 0.33 -16.91 2.07
N GLY A 180 0.66 -16.68 3.34
CA GLY A 180 1.86 -15.95 3.75
C GLY A 180 2.50 -16.65 4.94
N SER A 181 3.77 -17.02 4.83
CA SER A 181 4.51 -17.68 5.92
C SER A 181 6.02 -17.54 5.77
N GLY A 182 6.77 -17.95 6.78
CA GLY A 182 8.24 -17.91 6.74
C GLY A 182 8.81 -16.52 7.00
N GLY A 183 10.05 -16.28 6.55
CA GLY A 183 10.81 -15.07 6.88
C GLY A 183 11.04 -14.87 8.38
N ASP A 184 11.37 -13.64 8.74
CA ASP A 184 11.57 -13.21 10.13
C ASP A 184 10.25 -13.26 10.90
N ALA A 185 9.11 -12.93 10.27
CA ALA A 185 7.78 -13.06 10.87
C ALA A 185 7.52 -14.51 11.35
N GLY A 186 7.67 -15.49 10.46
CA GLY A 186 7.48 -16.90 10.79
C GLY A 186 8.48 -17.41 11.84
N SER A 187 9.75 -16.97 11.77
CA SER A 187 10.78 -17.39 12.73
C SER A 187 10.55 -16.85 14.15
N LEU A 188 9.92 -15.68 14.26
CA LEU A 188 9.62 -14.99 15.51
C LEU A 188 8.19 -15.29 16.01
N GLY A 189 7.44 -16.12 15.30
CA GLY A 189 6.12 -16.60 15.71
C GLY A 189 4.99 -15.60 15.44
N PHE A 190 5.14 -14.73 14.45
CA PHE A 190 4.03 -13.92 13.96
C PHE A 190 3.06 -14.83 13.18
N ASP A 191 1.77 -14.59 13.41
CA ASP A 191 0.69 -15.12 12.59
C ASP A 191 0.49 -14.18 11.39
N VAL A 192 0.60 -14.73 10.18
CA VAL A 192 0.33 -14.00 8.93
C VAL A 192 -0.98 -14.50 8.35
N SER A 193 -1.94 -13.59 8.23
CA SER A 193 -3.27 -13.84 7.69
C SER A 193 -3.43 -13.14 6.35
N VAL A 194 -3.96 -13.86 5.36
CA VAL A 194 -4.27 -13.32 4.05
C VAL A 194 -5.79 -13.24 3.90
N GLY A 195 -6.30 -12.04 3.66
CA GLY A 195 -7.70 -11.81 3.30
C GLY A 195 -7.79 -11.43 1.83
N SER A 196 -8.45 -12.24 1.02
CA SER A 196 -8.62 -11.97 -0.41
C SER A 196 -9.99 -11.33 -0.72
N ASN A 197 -9.99 -10.40 -1.68
CA ASN A 197 -11.19 -9.82 -2.29
C ASN A 197 -10.99 -9.75 -3.82
N LEU A 198 -12.04 -9.43 -4.57
CA LEU A 198 -12.04 -9.36 -6.03
C LEU A 198 -11.13 -8.26 -6.63
N SER A 199 -10.46 -7.44 -5.81
CA SER A 199 -9.64 -6.30 -6.29
C SER A 199 -8.29 -6.18 -5.61
N TYR A 200 -8.08 -6.83 -4.46
CA TYR A 200 -6.83 -6.82 -3.73
C TYR A 200 -6.81 -7.97 -2.72
N SER A 201 -5.61 -8.37 -2.32
CA SER A 201 -5.36 -9.24 -1.17
C SER A 201 -4.74 -8.41 -0.04
N THR A 202 -5.34 -8.41 1.14
CA THR A 202 -4.80 -7.79 2.35
C THR A 202 -3.99 -8.82 3.12
N ILE A 203 -2.73 -8.52 3.37
CA ILE A 203 -1.84 -9.32 4.21
C ILE A 203 -1.76 -8.62 5.56
N LEU A 204 -2.03 -9.35 6.64
CA LEU A 204 -1.94 -8.88 8.01
C LEU A 204 -1.02 -9.79 8.82
N GLY A 205 0.07 -9.26 9.34
CA GLY A 205 0.99 -9.94 10.24
C GLY A 205 0.93 -9.37 11.65
N PHE A 206 0.66 -10.22 12.64
CA PHE A 206 0.64 -9.83 14.05
C PHE A 206 1.20 -10.94 14.93
N SER A 207 1.66 -10.62 16.15
CA SER A 207 2.09 -11.61 17.12
C SER A 207 1.23 -11.57 18.38
N MET A 208 0.69 -12.72 18.79
CA MET A 208 -0.07 -12.86 20.03
C MET A 208 0.82 -12.93 21.28
N GLN A 209 2.14 -13.08 21.10
CA GLN A 209 3.14 -13.16 22.19
C GLN A 209 3.89 -11.85 22.40
N ASN A 210 3.44 -10.76 21.74
CA ASN A 210 4.12 -9.46 21.77
C ASN A 210 5.61 -9.54 21.36
N ALA A 211 5.92 -10.45 20.43
CA ALA A 211 7.20 -10.50 19.74
C ALA A 211 7.35 -9.28 18.81
N ALA A 212 8.59 -8.88 18.60
CA ALA A 212 8.96 -7.81 17.67
C ALA A 212 9.95 -8.36 16.66
N ILE A 213 9.84 -7.91 15.41
CA ILE A 213 10.84 -8.13 14.37
C ILE A 213 11.87 -7.01 14.51
N PRO A 214 13.13 -7.31 14.88
CA PRO A 214 14.10 -6.27 15.19
C PRO A 214 14.41 -5.37 13.99
N ALA A 215 14.77 -4.11 14.28
CA ALA A 215 15.35 -3.19 13.32
C ALA A 215 16.52 -3.83 12.55
N GLY A 216 16.61 -3.54 11.27
CA GLY A 216 17.53 -4.18 10.33
C GLY A 216 16.85 -4.45 9.00
N SER A 217 17.46 -5.35 8.22
CA SER A 217 16.92 -5.77 6.93
C SER A 217 16.87 -7.29 6.81
N GLY A 218 15.88 -7.78 6.08
CA GLY A 218 15.60 -9.20 5.98
C GLY A 218 14.41 -9.52 5.08
N ILE A 219 13.99 -10.78 5.13
CA ILE A 219 12.72 -11.23 4.52
C ILE A 219 11.69 -11.18 5.64
N LEU A 220 10.72 -10.27 5.52
CA LEU A 220 9.63 -10.12 6.47
C LEU A 220 8.77 -11.39 6.49
N THR A 221 8.27 -11.80 5.32
CA THR A 221 7.47 -13.02 5.12
C THR A 221 7.55 -13.43 3.65
N THR A 222 7.18 -14.66 3.32
CA THR A 222 7.07 -15.16 1.94
C THR A 222 5.61 -15.43 1.62
N LEU A 223 5.12 -14.89 0.49
CA LEU A 223 3.76 -15.08 -0.01
C LEU A 223 3.73 -16.09 -1.14
N GLU A 224 2.75 -17.00 -1.08
CA GLU A 224 2.38 -17.85 -2.20
C GLU A 224 1.29 -17.16 -3.02
N TYR A 225 1.38 -17.27 -4.34
CA TYR A 225 0.44 -16.63 -5.26
C TYR A 225 0.11 -17.53 -6.44
N CYS A 226 -1.09 -17.38 -6.99
CA CYS A 226 -1.47 -17.91 -8.32
C CYS A 226 -1.60 -16.74 -9.32
N GLY A 227 -1.33 -17.04 -10.59
CA GLY A 227 -1.58 -16.12 -11.70
C GLY A 227 -0.35 -15.36 -12.18
N SER A 228 -0.57 -14.17 -12.73
CA SER A 228 0.49 -13.34 -13.32
C SER A 228 0.10 -11.88 -13.36
N GLY A 229 1.08 -10.99 -13.28
CA GLY A 229 0.84 -9.55 -13.31
C GLY A 229 1.93 -8.79 -12.56
N ASP A 230 1.66 -7.52 -12.28
CA ASP A 230 2.54 -6.70 -11.44
C ASP A 230 2.01 -6.71 -10.00
N ALA A 231 2.80 -7.23 -9.06
CA ALA A 231 2.54 -7.07 -7.64
C ALA A 231 3.06 -5.70 -7.22
N CYS A 232 2.18 -4.85 -6.70
CA CYS A 232 2.53 -3.56 -6.14
C CYS A 232 2.04 -3.49 -4.69
N PHE A 233 2.78 -2.80 -3.84
CA PHE A 233 2.25 -2.47 -2.51
C PHE A 233 1.19 -1.38 -2.62
N ASN A 234 0.15 -1.52 -1.80
CA ASN A 234 -0.80 -0.48 -1.49
C ASN A 234 -1.12 -0.52 0.01
N ASN A 235 -1.53 0.62 0.58
CA ASN A 235 -2.01 0.68 1.98
C ASN A 235 -1.05 0.01 2.99
N VAL A 236 0.25 0.31 2.88
CA VAL A 236 1.28 -0.20 3.79
C VAL A 236 1.13 0.48 5.14
N ILE A 237 1.02 -0.31 6.20
CA ILE A 237 0.93 0.13 7.59
C ILE A 237 1.86 -0.77 8.40
N ILE A 238 2.82 -0.17 9.11
CA ILE A 238 3.73 -0.87 10.01
C ILE A 238 3.53 -0.28 11.41
N SER A 239 3.48 -1.13 12.45
CA SER A 239 3.20 -0.67 13.81
C SER A 239 4.39 -0.79 14.75
N ASP A 240 4.50 0.17 15.66
CA ASP A 240 5.41 0.19 16.81
C ASP A 240 4.90 -0.65 18.00
N GLU A 241 5.67 -0.64 19.11
CA GLU A 241 5.36 -1.36 20.35
C GLU A 241 4.03 -0.96 21.01
N THR A 242 3.52 0.23 20.70
CA THR A 242 2.26 0.77 21.23
C THR A 242 1.07 0.53 20.32
N GLY A 243 1.31 -0.01 19.10
CA GLY A 243 0.33 -0.13 18.04
C GLY A 243 0.12 1.16 17.24
N GLY A 244 0.99 2.16 17.43
CA GLY A 244 1.05 3.35 16.60
C GLY A 244 1.69 3.04 15.25
N GLU A 245 1.26 3.71 14.20
CA GLU A 245 1.85 3.56 12.86
C GLU A 245 3.21 4.25 12.79
N ILE A 246 4.22 3.56 12.24
CA ILE A 246 5.52 4.15 11.91
C ILE A 246 5.58 4.51 10.43
N SER A 247 6.40 5.52 10.11
CA SER A 247 6.58 5.98 8.73
C SER A 247 7.10 4.83 7.85
N SER A 248 6.28 4.39 6.90
CA SER A 248 6.59 3.23 6.07
C SER A 248 6.18 3.44 4.62
N GLU A 249 6.92 2.81 3.71
CA GLU A 249 6.62 2.88 2.28
C GLU A 249 6.89 1.53 1.59
N GLY A 250 6.04 1.19 0.62
CA GLY A 250 6.27 0.07 -0.28
C GLY A 250 7.19 0.46 -1.43
N GLY A 251 8.18 -0.37 -1.73
CA GLY A 251 9.09 -0.18 -2.85
C GLY A 251 8.45 -0.47 -4.21
N ASP A 252 9.31 -0.61 -5.23
CA ASP A 252 8.92 -0.85 -6.61
C ASP A 252 8.07 -2.12 -6.77
N CYS A 253 7.15 -2.10 -7.75
CA CYS A 253 6.37 -3.27 -8.12
C CYS A 253 7.26 -4.40 -8.66
N ALA A 254 6.88 -5.63 -8.38
CA ALA A 254 7.52 -6.82 -8.94
C ALA A 254 6.65 -7.42 -10.06
N ALA A 255 7.24 -7.58 -11.24
CA ALA A 255 6.60 -8.31 -12.34
C ALA A 255 6.66 -9.81 -12.06
N LEU A 256 5.50 -10.41 -11.80
CA LEU A 256 5.37 -11.83 -11.52
C LEU A 256 5.14 -12.61 -12.82
N PRO A 257 5.99 -13.61 -13.14
CA PRO A 257 5.73 -14.51 -14.25
C PRO A 257 4.47 -15.31 -13.98
N VAL A 258 3.88 -15.89 -15.03
CA VAL A 258 2.85 -16.91 -14.87
C VAL A 258 3.43 -18.04 -14.04
N TYR A 259 2.96 -18.11 -12.81
CA TYR A 259 3.28 -19.15 -11.87
C TYR A 259 1.94 -19.68 -11.42
N ASP A 260 1.67 -20.92 -11.84
CA ASP A 260 0.55 -21.72 -11.35
C ASP A 260 -0.84 -21.14 -11.69
N GLU A 261 -1.56 -21.82 -12.58
CA GLU A 261 -2.86 -21.36 -13.06
C GLU A 261 -3.94 -21.66 -12.01
N ASP A 262 -4.98 -20.83 -11.98
CA ASP A 262 -6.23 -21.07 -11.25
C ASP A 262 -7.31 -21.08 -12.34
N VAL A 263 -7.43 -22.22 -13.03
CA VAL A 263 -8.15 -22.30 -14.31
C VAL A 263 -9.66 -22.12 -14.13
N ASP A 264 -10.21 -22.57 -13.00
CA ASP A 264 -11.63 -22.46 -12.67
C ASP A 264 -11.95 -21.27 -11.76
N ALA A 265 -10.92 -20.55 -11.28
CA ALA A 265 -11.02 -19.34 -10.47
C ALA A 265 -11.72 -19.56 -9.12
N ASP A 266 -11.51 -20.72 -8.50
CA ASP A 266 -12.10 -21.07 -7.21
C ASP A 266 -11.28 -20.56 -6.00
N GLY A 267 -10.09 -20.00 -6.28
CA GLY A 267 -9.17 -19.44 -5.28
C GLY A 267 -8.13 -20.44 -4.76
N ILE A 268 -8.07 -21.64 -5.32
CA ILE A 268 -7.02 -22.64 -5.10
C ILE A 268 -6.25 -22.81 -6.41
N CYS A 269 -4.93 -22.71 -6.36
CA CYS A 269 -4.15 -22.91 -7.58
C CYS A 269 -4.18 -24.38 -8.03
N ASP A 270 -4.18 -24.62 -9.35
CA ASP A 270 -4.31 -25.93 -10.01
C ASP A 270 -3.36 -27.01 -9.48
N HIS A 271 -2.13 -26.67 -9.06
CA HIS A 271 -1.19 -27.68 -8.56
C HIS A 271 -1.51 -28.23 -7.15
N ILE A 272 -2.33 -27.50 -6.38
CA ILE A 272 -2.84 -27.90 -5.05
C ILE A 272 -4.33 -28.24 -5.11
N ASP A 273 -5.03 -27.83 -6.18
CA ASP A 273 -6.43 -28.14 -6.38
C ASP A 273 -6.64 -29.59 -6.85
N ASP A 274 -7.33 -30.37 -6.01
CA ASP A 274 -7.74 -31.75 -6.31
C ASP A 274 -8.87 -31.80 -7.36
N CYS A 275 -9.53 -30.66 -7.65
CA CYS A 275 -10.64 -30.56 -8.59
C CYS A 275 -10.66 -29.29 -9.45
N ILE A 276 -9.84 -29.29 -10.50
CA ILE A 276 -9.87 -28.23 -11.52
C ILE A 276 -11.24 -28.23 -12.25
N GLY A 277 -12.17 -27.36 -11.85
CA GLY A 277 -13.50 -27.17 -12.42
C GLY A 277 -14.59 -26.95 -11.36
N ALA A 278 -15.55 -27.87 -11.28
CA ALA A 278 -16.60 -27.78 -10.27
C ALA A 278 -16.97 -29.17 -9.77
N LEU A 279 -17.14 -29.29 -8.45
CA LEU A 279 -17.76 -30.46 -7.86
C LEU A 279 -19.23 -30.55 -8.26
N ASP A 280 -19.66 -31.72 -8.70
CA ASP A 280 -21.07 -31.99 -8.94
C ASP A 280 -21.84 -32.26 -7.63
N ALA A 281 -23.14 -32.52 -7.73
CA ALA A 281 -23.99 -32.85 -6.58
C ALA A 281 -23.55 -34.12 -5.81
N CYS A 282 -22.63 -34.91 -6.39
CA CYS A 282 -22.08 -36.13 -5.85
C CYS A 282 -20.67 -35.95 -5.27
N GLY A 283 -20.14 -34.72 -5.28
CA GLY A 283 -18.77 -34.44 -4.87
C GLY A 283 -17.73 -35.01 -5.83
N VAL A 284 -18.12 -35.29 -7.08
CA VAL A 284 -17.21 -35.75 -8.13
C VAL A 284 -16.80 -34.56 -8.96
N CYS A 285 -15.49 -34.39 -9.14
CA CYS A 285 -14.95 -33.31 -9.93
C CYS A 285 -15.38 -33.41 -11.40
N ASN A 286 -15.95 -32.32 -11.93
CA ASN A 286 -16.52 -32.26 -13.28
C ASN A 286 -17.47 -33.44 -13.59
N GLY A 287 -18.13 -33.95 -12.56
CA GLY A 287 -19.05 -35.07 -12.69
C GLY A 287 -20.34 -34.67 -13.41
N SER A 288 -21.10 -35.67 -13.87
CA SER A 288 -22.38 -35.44 -14.54
C SER A 288 -23.53 -35.05 -13.60
N GLY A 289 -23.26 -34.98 -12.29
CA GLY A 289 -24.29 -34.89 -11.26
C GLY A 289 -25.03 -36.22 -11.08
N ILE A 290 -26.20 -36.13 -10.43
CA ILE A 290 -27.11 -37.26 -10.27
C ILE A 290 -27.57 -37.72 -11.66
N PRO A 291 -27.37 -39.00 -12.03
CA PRO A 291 -27.78 -39.50 -13.33
C PRO A 291 -29.29 -39.35 -13.59
N ALA A 292 -29.66 -39.24 -14.87
CA ALA A 292 -31.05 -39.01 -15.25
C ALA A 292 -31.97 -40.18 -14.84
N GLY A 293 -33.01 -39.87 -14.05
CA GLY A 293 -33.95 -40.86 -13.51
C GLY A 293 -33.56 -41.42 -12.15
N GLU A 294 -32.41 -41.01 -11.62
CA GLU A 294 -31.97 -41.33 -10.26
C GLU A 294 -32.24 -40.14 -9.33
N CYS A 295 -32.29 -40.42 -8.04
CA CYS A 295 -32.56 -39.43 -6.99
C CYS A 295 -31.37 -39.20 -6.05
N ASP A 296 -30.31 -40.00 -6.20
CA ASP A 296 -29.03 -39.82 -5.52
C ASP A 296 -27.86 -40.34 -6.36
N CYS A 297 -26.66 -40.21 -5.82
CA CYS A 297 -25.40 -40.57 -6.46
C CYS A 297 -25.09 -42.08 -6.47
N PHE A 298 -25.96 -42.91 -5.89
CA PHE A 298 -25.74 -44.35 -5.72
C PHE A 298 -26.56 -45.20 -6.70
N GLY A 299 -27.28 -44.59 -7.65
CA GLY A 299 -28.14 -45.35 -8.55
C GLY A 299 -29.57 -45.54 -8.04
N ASN A 300 -29.96 -44.87 -6.95
CA ASN A 300 -31.29 -45.07 -6.40
C ASN A 300 -32.34 -44.30 -7.21
N VAL A 301 -33.55 -44.85 -7.28
CA VAL A 301 -34.71 -44.21 -7.91
C VAL A 301 -35.73 -43.91 -6.82
N GLU A 302 -36.53 -42.85 -6.99
CA GLU A 302 -37.64 -42.56 -6.09
C GLU A 302 -38.64 -43.72 -6.10
N ASP A 303 -39.05 -44.14 -4.91
CA ASP A 303 -40.20 -45.01 -4.76
C ASP A 303 -41.50 -44.23 -5.02
N CYS A 304 -42.65 -44.91 -5.02
CA CYS A 304 -43.91 -44.21 -5.32
C CYS A 304 -44.33 -43.18 -4.26
N ASN A 305 -43.64 -43.10 -3.12
CA ASN A 305 -43.85 -42.10 -2.06
C ASN A 305 -42.87 -40.92 -2.21
N GLY A 306 -42.04 -40.91 -3.27
CA GLY A 306 -41.01 -39.91 -3.48
C GLY A 306 -39.79 -40.10 -2.58
N LEU A 307 -39.62 -41.27 -1.96
CA LEU A 307 -38.43 -41.55 -1.14
C LEU A 307 -37.35 -42.19 -2.00
N CYS A 308 -36.19 -41.55 -2.04
CA CYS A 308 -35.04 -42.06 -2.78
C CYS A 308 -34.55 -43.39 -2.22
N GLY A 309 -34.49 -44.43 -3.06
CA GLY A 309 -34.10 -45.79 -2.63
C GLY A 309 -35.13 -46.46 -1.72
N GLY A 310 -36.35 -45.95 -1.69
CA GLY A 310 -37.44 -46.52 -0.92
C GLY A 310 -37.97 -47.83 -1.52
N SER A 311 -38.69 -48.61 -0.71
CA SER A 311 -39.26 -49.90 -1.13
C SER A 311 -40.75 -49.83 -1.44
N ALA A 312 -41.37 -48.64 -1.39
CA ALA A 312 -42.80 -48.52 -1.61
C ALA A 312 -43.14 -48.72 -3.11
N THR A 313 -44.06 -49.64 -3.38
CA THR A 313 -44.55 -49.92 -4.73
C THR A 313 -46.05 -49.66 -4.80
N ASP A 314 -46.55 -49.16 -5.93
CA ASP A 314 -47.99 -49.09 -6.18
C ASP A 314 -48.48 -50.44 -6.71
N LEU A 315 -49.27 -51.14 -5.89
CA LEU A 315 -49.87 -52.42 -6.23
C LEU A 315 -51.31 -52.28 -6.74
N GLY A 316 -51.70 -51.08 -7.19
CA GLY A 316 -53.02 -50.77 -7.76
C GLY A 316 -53.99 -50.09 -6.79
N CYS A 317 -53.52 -49.75 -5.59
CA CYS A 317 -54.32 -49.08 -4.55
C CYS A 317 -53.64 -47.84 -3.95
N GLY A 318 -52.73 -47.24 -4.72
CA GLY A 318 -51.93 -46.11 -4.28
C GLY A 318 -50.64 -46.58 -3.60
N CYS A 319 -49.70 -45.65 -3.48
CA CYS A 319 -48.36 -46.00 -3.06
C CYS A 319 -48.30 -46.59 -1.64
N GLY A 320 -47.55 -47.68 -1.48
CA GLY A 320 -47.32 -48.32 -0.18
C GLY A 320 -48.55 -49.07 0.37
N ASN A 321 -49.67 -49.06 -0.36
CA ASN A 321 -50.85 -49.82 0.02
C ASN A 321 -50.80 -51.24 -0.58
N PRO A 322 -51.34 -52.25 0.14
CA PRO A 322 -51.54 -53.58 -0.43
C PRO A 322 -52.42 -53.52 -1.68
N ALA A 323 -52.22 -54.47 -2.59
CA ALA A 323 -53.17 -54.70 -3.69
C ALA A 323 -54.59 -54.93 -3.16
N ALA A 324 -55.58 -54.52 -3.96
CA ALA A 324 -56.98 -54.83 -3.71
C ALA A 324 -57.17 -56.34 -3.53
N GLN A 325 -57.97 -56.73 -2.53
CA GLN A 325 -58.40 -58.12 -2.41
C GLN A 325 -59.31 -58.49 -3.60
N PRO A 326 -59.36 -59.77 -4.00
CA PRO A 326 -60.33 -60.22 -5.01
C PRO A 326 -61.74 -59.77 -4.64
N ASP A 327 -62.46 -59.23 -5.62
CA ASP A 327 -63.81 -58.68 -5.47
C ASP A 327 -63.95 -57.46 -4.52
N HIS A 328 -62.86 -56.75 -4.19
CA HIS A 328 -62.91 -55.54 -3.37
C HIS A 328 -62.18 -54.36 -4.03
N ASP A 329 -62.59 -53.12 -3.74
CA ASP A 329 -61.89 -51.90 -4.11
C ASP A 329 -60.77 -51.60 -3.10
N CYS A 330 -60.01 -50.53 -3.35
CA CYS A 330 -58.89 -50.10 -2.50
C CYS A 330 -59.31 -49.54 -1.13
N SER A 331 -60.60 -49.33 -0.90
CA SER A 331 -61.16 -48.97 0.42
C SER A 331 -61.77 -50.18 1.14
N GLY A 332 -61.71 -51.37 0.54
CA GLY A 332 -62.27 -52.61 1.10
C GLY A 332 -63.77 -52.79 0.85
N ASN A 333 -64.38 -52.07 -0.11
CA ASN A 333 -65.77 -52.27 -0.51
C ASN A 333 -65.87 -53.35 -1.60
N CYS A 334 -66.89 -54.20 -1.56
CA CYS A 334 -67.10 -55.21 -2.60
C CYS A 334 -67.31 -54.57 -3.99
N THR A 335 -66.56 -55.02 -5.01
CA THR A 335 -66.68 -54.56 -6.41
C THR A 335 -67.44 -55.54 -7.30
N ALA A 336 -67.87 -56.69 -6.76
CA ALA A 336 -68.77 -57.58 -7.47
C ALA A 336 -70.03 -56.78 -7.83
N ALA A 337 -70.34 -56.72 -9.13
CA ALA A 337 -71.68 -56.37 -9.56
C ALA A 337 -72.64 -57.27 -8.79
N ASP A 338 -73.50 -56.66 -7.96
CA ASP A 338 -74.70 -57.29 -7.44
C ASP A 338 -75.52 -57.76 -8.66
N VAL A 339 -75.19 -58.96 -9.14
CA VAL A 339 -76.10 -59.76 -9.94
C VAL A 339 -77.19 -60.16 -8.96
N GLU A 340 -78.33 -59.49 -9.11
CA GLU A 340 -79.62 -59.91 -8.58
C GLU A 340 -79.76 -61.44 -8.65
N TRP A 341 -80.14 -62.07 -7.53
CA TRP A 341 -81.42 -62.80 -7.38
C TRP A 341 -81.34 -63.92 -6.31
N ALA A 342 -82.12 -63.75 -5.25
CA ALA A 342 -83.02 -64.78 -4.68
C ALA A 342 -84.11 -63.99 -3.92
N GLY A 343 -85.37 -63.86 -4.36
CA GLY A 343 -86.24 -64.91 -4.90
C GLY A 343 -87.13 -65.43 -3.77
N ASP A 344 -88.21 -64.70 -3.47
CA ASP A 344 -89.62 -65.17 -3.35
C ASP A 344 -90.55 -64.01 -2.97
#